data_AF-A0A6N4TN80-F1
#
_entry.id   AF-A0A6N4TN80-F1
#
_cell.length_a   1.000
_cell.length_b   1.000
_cell.length_c   1.000
_cell.angle_alpha   90.00
_cell.angle_beta   90.00
_cell.angle_gamma   90.00
#
_symmetry.space_group_name_H-M   'P 1'
#
loop_
_entity.id
_entity.type
_entity.pdbx_description
1 polymer ?
#
loop_
_entity_poly.entity_id
_entity_poly.type
_entity_poly.pdbx_seq_one_letter_code
_entity_poly.pdbx_strand_id
1 'polypeptide(L)' 'MKKQLGLEVLDYPFLGYREIMAVLKCTATVAYEVIDDVMNGKDENGSPLVDQSKMPPFKSKKIPTSVFCKKYGIRKKLKK' A
#
# COMPACT_ATOMS: atom_id res chain seq x y z
N MET A 1 1.65 7.52 -23.45
CA MET A 1 2.72 6.55 -23.10
C MET A 1 2.34 5.84 -21.79
N LYS A 2 1.84 4.60 -21.85
CA LYS A 2 1.50 3.81 -20.66
C LYS A 2 2.77 3.13 -20.15
N LYS A 3 3.44 3.72 -19.15
CA LYS A 3 4.51 3.02 -18.41
C LYS A 3 3.86 1.86 -17.66
N GLN A 4 3.88 0.68 -18.27
CA GLN A 4 3.71 -0.59 -17.55
C GLN A 4 4.90 -0.71 -16.61
N LEU A 5 4.74 -0.22 -15.38
CA LEU A 5 5.56 -0.70 -14.28
C LEU A 5 5.23 -2.19 -14.15
N GLY A 6 6.19 -3.03 -14.50
CA GLY A 6 6.15 -4.46 -14.22
C GLY A 6 6.14 -4.65 -12.71
N LEU A 7 4.96 -4.48 -12.10
CA LEU A 7 4.68 -5.05 -10.80
C LEU A 7 4.65 -6.56 -11.01
N GLU A 8 5.82 -7.19 -10.87
CA GLU A 8 5.83 -8.53 -10.28
C GLU A 8 4.93 -8.47 -9.06
N VAL A 9 3.98 -9.39 -9.09
CA VAL A 9 2.74 -9.33 -8.35
C VAL A 9 3.03 -9.06 -6.89
N LEU A 10 2.32 -8.08 -6.34
CA LEU A 10 2.22 -7.83 -4.91
C LEU A 10 1.63 -9.08 -4.21
N ASP A 11 2.43 -10.13 -4.09
CA ASP A 11 2.15 -11.38 -3.38
C ASP A 11 2.28 -11.20 -1.87
N TYR A 12 2.77 -10.04 -1.44
CA TYR A 12 2.87 -9.68 -0.03
C TYR A 12 1.51 -9.22 0.51
N PRO A 13 1.01 -9.78 1.62
CA PRO A 13 -0.23 -9.35 2.26
C PRO A 13 -0.12 -7.94 2.86
N PHE A 14 1.10 -7.49 3.18
CA PHE A 14 1.38 -6.17 3.73
C PHE A 14 2.60 -5.53 3.05
N LEU A 15 2.57 -4.21 2.87
CA LEU A 15 3.66 -3.42 2.29
C LEU A 15 4.33 -2.54 3.32
N GLY A 16 5.66 -2.61 3.36
CA GLY A 16 6.49 -1.61 4.02
C GLY A 16 6.91 -0.47 3.07
N TYR A 17 7.72 0.44 3.60
CA TYR A 17 8.21 1.60 2.84
C TYR A 17 9.06 1.19 1.63
N ARG A 18 9.84 0.10 1.72
CA ARG A 18 10.70 -0.36 0.62
C ARG A 18 9.87 -0.80 -0.59
N GLU A 19 8.80 -1.54 -0.34
CA GLU A 19 7.88 -2.02 -1.37
C GLU A 19 7.13 -0.84 -2.01
N ILE A 20 6.68 0.12 -1.20
CA ILE A 20 6.04 1.34 -1.70
C ILE A 20 7.00 2.16 -2.56
N MET A 21 8.27 2.31 -2.13
CA MET A 21 9.30 2.97 -2.93
C MET A 21 9.52 2.26 -4.27
N ALA A 22 9.55 0.92 -4.28
CA ALA A 22 9.71 0.15 -5.52
C ALA A 22 8.52 0.34 -6.48
N VAL A 23 7.29 0.40 -5.94
CA VAL A 23 6.06 0.52 -6.74
C VAL A 23 5.85 1.95 -7.25
N LEU A 24 5.99 2.94 -6.38
CA LEU A 24 5.75 4.36 -6.71
C LEU A 24 6.99 5.05 -7.27
N LYS A 25 8.17 4.41 -7.21
CA LYS A 25 9.47 5.01 -7.56
C LYS A 25 9.70 6.33 -6.84
N CYS A 26 9.41 6.35 -5.54
CA CYS A 26 9.49 7.54 -4.69
C CYS A 26 10.60 7.42 -3.64
N THR A 27 10.86 8.51 -2.91
CA THR A 27 11.82 8.55 -1.81
C THR A 27 11.24 7.88 -0.56
N ALA A 28 12.11 7.53 0.40
CA ALA A 28 11.69 6.93 1.67
C ALA A 28 10.70 7.82 2.42
N THR A 29 10.92 9.14 2.42
CA THR A 29 10.02 10.12 3.04
C THR A 29 8.60 9.99 2.49
N VAL A 30 8.46 10.04 1.17
CA VAL A 30 7.15 9.90 0.51
C VAL A 30 6.52 8.55 0.80
N ALA A 31 7.31 7.47 0.84
CA ALA A 31 6.80 6.16 1.21
C ALA A 31 6.29 6.10 2.66
N TYR A 32 6.94 6.77 3.60
CA TYR A 32 6.45 6.91 4.97
C TYR A 32 5.19 7.77 5.06
N GLU A 33 5.10 8.86 4.31
CA GLU A 33 3.89 9.69 4.22
C GLU A 33 2.72 8.88 3.68
N VAL A 34 2.93 8.07 2.64
CA VAL A 34 1.93 7.15 2.09
C VAL A 34 1.45 6.14 3.13
N ILE A 35 2.37 5.55 3.90
CA ILE A 35 2.03 4.62 4.99
C ILE A 35 1.16 5.31 6.02
N ASP A 36 1.54 6.52 6.43
CA ASP A 36 0.84 7.27 7.46
C ASP A 36 -0.55 7.72 6.99
N ASP A 37 -0.64 8.20 5.76
CA ASP A 37 -1.87 8.58 5.09
C ASP A 37 -2.84 7.39 4.88
N VAL A 38 -2.31 6.19 4.63
CA VAL A 38 -3.12 4.96 4.57
C VAL A 38 -3.53 4.50 5.96
N MET A 39 -2.66 4.57 6.97
CA MET A 39 -2.96 4.16 8.34
C MET A 39 -3.98 5.09 9.02
N ASN A 40 -3.92 6.40 8.75
CA ASN A 40 -4.82 7.39 9.32
C ASN A 40 -6.02 7.71 8.42
N GLY A 41 -5.98 7.29 7.15
CA GLY A 41 -7.05 7.53 6.20
C GLY A 41 -8.33 6.79 6.56
N LYS A 42 -9.46 7.33 6.12
CA LYS A 42 -10.79 6.75 6.26
C LYS A 42 -11.39 6.50 4.87
N ASP A 43 -12.21 5.45 4.76
CA ASP A 43 -13.03 5.20 3.57
C ASP A 43 -14.26 6.15 3.56
N GLU A 44 -15.06 6.12 2.50
CA GLU A 44 -16.20 7.03 2.31
C GLU A 44 -17.27 6.90 3.42
N ASN A 45 -17.30 5.74 4.08
CA ASN A 45 -18.16 5.46 5.23
C ASN A 45 -17.57 5.93 6.58
N GLY A 46 -16.47 6.68 6.58
CA GLY A 46 -15.80 7.17 7.81
C GLY A 46 -15.06 6.09 8.61
N SER A 47 -15.02 4.84 8.11
CA SER A 47 -14.29 3.73 8.71
C SER A 47 -12.80 3.84 8.41
N PRO A 48 -11.89 3.54 9.36
CA PRO A 48 -10.46 3.56 9.10
C PRO A 48 -10.09 2.58 7.98
N LEU A 49 -9.22 3.01 7.07
CA LEU A 49 -8.75 2.20 5.95
C LEU A 49 -7.96 0.97 6.42
N VAL A 50 -7.28 1.09 7.57
CA VAL A 50 -6.51 0.01 8.18
C VAL A 50 -7.01 -0.21 9.61
N ASP A 51 -7.48 -1.43 9.86
CA ASP A 51 -7.85 -1.87 11.20
C ASP A 51 -6.59 -2.31 11.95
N GLN A 52 -6.05 -1.40 12.76
CA GLN A 52 -4.83 -1.63 13.54
C GLN A 52 -4.99 -2.79 14.54
N SER A 53 -6.20 -3.07 15.01
CA SER A 53 -6.47 -4.18 15.94
C SER A 53 -6.35 -5.55 15.27
N LYS A 54 -6.54 -5.62 13.95
CA LYS A 54 -6.35 -6.85 13.15
C LYS A 54 -4.95 -6.98 12.58
N MET A 55 -4.09 -5.98 12.77
CA MET A 55 -2.73 -6.04 12.29
C MET A 55 -1.85 -6.85 13.25
N PRO A 56 -1.01 -7.76 12.72
CA PRO A 56 0.06 -8.36 13.50
C PRO A 56 0.97 -7.28 14.09
N PRO A 57 1.58 -7.52 15.27
CA PRO A 57 2.55 -6.62 15.84
C PRO A 57 3.83 -6.64 15.00
N PHE A 58 3.89 -5.78 13.99
CA PHE A 58 5.08 -5.62 13.16
C PHE A 58 6.07 -4.66 13.84
N LYS A 59 7.35 -5.00 13.80
CA LYS A 59 8.45 -4.09 14.20
C LYS A 59 8.58 -2.85 13.30
N SER A 60 7.81 -2.76 12.22
CA SER A 60 7.89 -1.70 11.22
C SER A 60 6.49 -1.34 10.75
N LYS A 61 6.23 -0.05 10.47
CA LYS A 61 4.96 0.38 9.90
C LYS A 61 4.75 -0.30 8.54
N LYS A 62 3.69 -1.08 8.43
CA LYS A 62 3.26 -1.76 7.19
C LYS A 62 1.78 -1.50 6.97
N ILE A 63 1.35 -1.52 5.72
CA ILE A 63 -0.07 -1.34 5.37
C ILE A 63 -0.57 -2.53 4.56
N PRO A 64 -1.86 -2.91 4.67
CA PRO A 64 -2.43 -3.96 3.84
C PRO A 64 -2.34 -3.59 2.36
N THR A 65 -1.80 -4.51 1.55
CA THR A 65 -1.58 -4.27 0.13
C THR A 65 -2.87 -3.98 -0.63
N SER A 66 -3.97 -4.62 -0.23
CA SER A 66 -5.31 -4.39 -0.81
C SER A 66 -5.77 -2.94 -0.64
N VAL A 67 -5.60 -2.39 0.57
CA VAL A 67 -5.97 -1.01 0.91
C VAL A 67 -5.11 -0.02 0.11
N PHE A 68 -3.80 -0.24 0.08
CA PHE A 68 -2.87 0.55 -0.73
C PHE A 68 -3.27 0.53 -2.22
N CYS A 69 -3.50 -0.66 -2.79
CA CYS A 69 -3.88 -0.78 -4.19
C CYS A 69 -5.21 -0.09 -4.50
N LYS A 70 -6.21 -0.19 -3.61
CA LYS A 70 -7.51 0.48 -3.76
C LYS A 70 -7.34 2.00 -3.75
N LYS A 71 -6.59 2.55 -2.78
CA LYS A 71 -6.38 4.00 -2.61
C LYS A 71 -5.65 4.63 -3.81
N TYR A 72 -4.62 3.96 -4.32
CA TYR A 72 -3.81 4.48 -5.44
C TYR A 72 -4.26 3.98 -6.83
N GLY A 73 -5.40 3.28 -6.92
CA GLY A 73 -5.92 2.75 -8.18
C GLY A 73 -5.00 1.75 -8.88
N ILE A 74 -4.12 1.08 -8.12
CA ILE A 74 -3.16 0.11 -8.66
C ILE A 74 -3.91 -1.18 -8.96
N ARG A 75 -4.14 -1.45 -10.24
CA ARG A 75 -4.74 -2.71 -10.68
C ARG A 75 -3.77 -3.87 -10.46
N LYS A 76 -4.12 -4.82 -9.57
CA LYS A 76 -3.50 -6.16 -9.57
C LYS A 76 -3.61 -6.74 -10.99
N LYS A 77 -2.50 -7.07 -11.62
CA LYS A 77 -2.52 -7.89 -12.84
C LYS A 77 -3.04 -9.28 -12.44
N LEU A 78 -4.30 -9.58 -12.73
CA LEU A 78 -4.72 -10.96 -12.92
C LEU A 78 -3.90 -11.50 -14.09
N LYS A 79 -2.97 -12.42 -13.84
CA LYS A 79 -2.40 -13.25 -14.91
C LYS A 79 -3.58 -14.03 -15.51
N LYS A 80 -3.86 -13.78 -16.79
CA LYS A 80 -4.57 -14.74 -17.65
C LYS A 80 -3.64 -15.88 -17.99
#